data_AF-A0A2D9LKV4-F1
#
_entry.id   AF-A0A2D9LKV4-F1
#
_cell.length_a   1.000
_cell.length_b   1.000
_cell.length_c   1.000
_cell.angle_alpha   90.00
_cell.angle_beta   90.00
_cell.angle_gamma   90.00
#
_symmetry.space_group_name_H-M   'P 1'
#
loop_
_entity.id
_entity.type
_entity.pdbx_description
1 polymer ?
#
loop_
_entity_poly.entity_id
_entity_poly.type
_entity_poly.pdbx_seq_one_letter_code
_entity_poly.pdbx_strand_id
1 'polypeptide(L)'
;LVGCEAWYSVIGGLYPELALALTRAAQAGDAAQAQARSDALAPLWALYHEYGGSLRVAATIAELNGRVSAPSLPQPLNTLQGEARQQVAAVIEALGLH
;
A
#
# COMPACT_ATOMS: atom_id res chain seq x y z
N LEU A 1 15.67 -17.53 2.03
CA LEU A 1 14.51 -16.68 2.43
C LEU A 1 13.80 -17.39 3.56
N VAL A 2 13.66 -16.74 4.72
CA VAL A 2 13.02 -17.34 5.90
C VAL A 2 11.53 -17.48 5.58
N GLY A 3 11.03 -18.71 5.55
CA GLY A 3 9.65 -19.03 5.15
C GLY A 3 8.66 -18.41 6.13
N CYS A 4 8.08 -17.28 5.74
CA CYS A 4 6.90 -16.74 6.41
C CYS A 4 5.68 -17.27 5.64
N GLU A 5 4.88 -18.12 6.28
CA GLU A 5 3.72 -18.79 5.66
C GLU A 5 2.55 -17.82 5.41
N ALA A 6 2.57 -16.62 6.00
CA ALA A 6 1.55 -15.58 5.82
C ALA A 6 2.13 -14.16 5.91
N TRP A 7 1.60 -13.24 5.09
CA TRP A 7 1.86 -11.80 5.17
C TRP A 7 0.54 -11.07 5.45
N TYR A 8 0.44 -10.38 6.59
CA TYR A 8 -0.62 -9.40 6.81
C TYR A 8 -0.31 -8.16 5.99
N SER A 9 -0.96 -8.05 4.84
CA SER A 9 -0.67 -7.04 3.83
C SER A 9 -1.83 -6.07 3.72
N VAL A 10 -1.66 -4.86 4.27
CA VAL A 10 -2.59 -3.75 4.05
C VAL A 10 -2.71 -3.44 2.55
N ILE A 11 -1.63 -3.62 1.80
CA ILE A 11 -1.65 -3.49 0.33
C ILE A 11 -2.41 -4.65 -0.34
N GLY A 12 -2.38 -5.86 0.22
CA GLY A 12 -3.17 -6.99 -0.30
C GLY A 12 -4.68 -6.80 -0.15
N GLY A 13 -5.13 -6.07 0.86
CA GLY A 13 -6.54 -5.69 1.00
C GLY A 13 -7.02 -4.67 -0.04
N LEU A 14 -6.11 -3.82 -0.55
CA LEU A 14 -6.42 -2.81 -1.56
C LEU A 14 -6.11 -3.26 -2.99
N TYR A 15 -5.04 -4.04 -3.17
CA TYR A 15 -4.49 -4.44 -4.46
C TYR A 15 -4.06 -5.91 -4.39
N PRO A 16 -5.02 -6.85 -4.36
CA PRO A 16 -4.73 -8.27 -4.16
C PRO A 16 -3.81 -8.86 -5.23
N GLU A 17 -3.97 -8.46 -6.49
CA GLU A 17 -3.12 -8.94 -7.60
C GLU A 17 -1.65 -8.52 -7.46
N LEU A 18 -1.43 -7.29 -6.97
CA LEU A 18 -0.09 -6.77 -6.74
C LEU A 18 0.59 -7.51 -5.59
N ALA A 19 -0.12 -7.73 -4.49
CA ALA A 19 0.39 -8.52 -3.37
C ALA A 19 0.68 -9.98 -3.80
N LEU A 20 -0.21 -10.57 -4.59
CA LEU A 20 -0.04 -11.94 -5.11
C LEU A 20 1.18 -12.06 -6.02
N ALA A 21 1.43 -11.07 -6.89
CA ALA A 21 2.61 -11.05 -7.75
C ALA A 21 3.92 -10.98 -6.95
N LEU A 22 3.97 -10.18 -5.89
CA LEU A 22 5.10 -10.13 -4.96
C LEU A 22 5.30 -11.49 -4.27
N THR A 23 4.24 -12.06 -3.70
CA THR A 23 4.29 -13.34 -2.99
C THR A 23 4.74 -14.48 -3.91
N ARG A 24 4.23 -14.55 -5.14
CA ARG A 24 4.62 -15.58 -6.11
C ARG A 24 6.09 -15.47 -6.50
N ALA A 25 6.61 -14.26 -6.73
CA ALA A 25 8.03 -14.06 -7.03
C ALA A 25 8.92 -14.54 -5.87
N ALA A 26 8.54 -14.22 -4.63
CA ALA A 26 9.26 -14.68 -3.44
C ALA A 26 9.18 -16.21 -3.27
N GLN A 27 8.01 -16.82 -3.47
CA GLN A 27 7.80 -18.26 -3.37
C GLN A 27 8.53 -19.06 -4.45
N ALA A 28 8.66 -18.50 -5.66
CA ALA A 28 9.44 -19.10 -6.74
C ALA A 28 10.96 -19.06 -6.50
N GLY A 29 11.42 -18.42 -5.41
CA GLY A 29 12.84 -18.22 -5.14
C GLY A 29 13.49 -17.16 -6.04
N ASP A 30 12.71 -16.44 -6.84
CA ASP A 30 13.18 -15.38 -7.72
C ASP A 30 13.34 -14.08 -6.93
N ALA A 31 14.42 -14.02 -6.15
CA ALA A 31 14.74 -12.88 -5.31
C ALA A 31 14.91 -11.58 -6.12
N ALA A 32 15.40 -11.66 -7.36
CA ALA A 32 15.59 -10.50 -8.22
C ALA A 32 14.25 -9.90 -8.63
N GLN A 33 13.30 -10.72 -9.09
CA GLN A 33 11.96 -10.24 -9.45
C GLN A 33 11.16 -9.79 -8.23
N ALA A 34 11.29 -10.48 -7.09
CA ALA A 34 10.65 -10.06 -5.85
C ALA A 34 11.16 -8.67 -5.42
N GLN A 35 12.47 -8.46 -5.48
CA GLN A 35 13.09 -7.18 -5.16
C GLN A 35 12.66 -6.08 -6.14
N ALA A 36 12.74 -6.32 -7.45
CA ALA A 36 12.35 -5.33 -8.45
C ALA A 36 10.89 -4.87 -8.30
N ARG A 37 9.98 -5.80 -7.98
CA ARG A 37 8.57 -5.48 -7.69
C ARG A 37 8.41 -4.69 -6.39
N SER A 38 9.19 -5.03 -5.37
CA SER A 38 9.19 -4.29 -4.10
C SER A 38 9.74 -2.87 -4.27
N ASP A 39 10.80 -2.72 -5.06
CA ASP A 39 11.45 -1.43 -5.35
C ASP A 39 10.52 -0.50 -6.14
N ALA A 40 9.74 -1.05 -7.07
CA ALA A 40 8.69 -0.29 -7.77
C ALA A 40 7.68 0.34 -6.80
N LEU A 41 7.49 -0.25 -5.61
CA LEU A 41 6.58 0.24 -4.56
C LEU A 41 7.26 1.13 -3.52
N ALA A 42 8.55 1.43 -3.68
CA ALA A 42 9.30 2.31 -2.77
C ALA A 42 8.59 3.64 -2.46
N PRO A 43 7.93 4.34 -3.42
CA PRO A 43 7.20 5.57 -3.11
C PRO A 43 6.04 5.35 -2.13
N LEU A 44 5.36 4.20 -2.21
CA LEU A 44 4.28 3.87 -1.28
C LEU A 44 4.82 3.47 0.10
N TRP A 45 5.94 2.74 0.15
CA TRP A 45 6.63 2.43 1.40
C TRP A 45 7.12 3.69 2.12
N ALA A 46 7.59 4.69 1.35
CA ALA A 46 7.97 5.99 1.88
C ALA A 46 6.79 6.69 2.57
N LEU A 47 5.58 6.67 1.99
CA LEU A 47 4.38 7.20 2.65
C LEU A 47 4.08 6.48 3.97
N TYR A 48 4.21 5.14 4.00
CA TYR A 48 3.98 4.39 5.24
C TYR A 48 4.97 4.77 6.33
N HIS A 49 6.25 4.95 5.97
CA HIS A 49 7.26 5.41 6.91
C HIS A 49 6.97 6.84 7.39
N GLU A 50 6.69 7.75 6.46
CA GLU A 50 6.44 9.18 6.72
C GLU A 50 5.24 9.40 7.64
N TYR A 51 4.14 8.67 7.42
CA TYR A 51 2.88 8.86 8.14
C TYR A 51 2.67 7.89 9.32
N GLY A 52 3.75 7.26 9.80
CA GLY A 52 3.74 6.45 11.02
C GLY A 52 3.03 5.12 10.90
N GLY A 53 2.95 4.57 9.69
CA GLY A 53 2.38 3.27 9.39
C GLY A 53 1.43 3.27 8.20
N SER A 54 0.89 2.09 7.88
CA SER A 54 0.06 1.87 6.70
C SER A 54 -1.41 2.22 6.87
N LEU A 55 -1.95 2.24 8.10
CA LEU A 55 -3.41 2.36 8.34
C LEU A 55 -4.01 3.64 7.74
N ARG A 56 -3.47 4.81 8.09
CA ARG A 56 -4.01 6.10 7.62
C ARG A 56 -3.80 6.29 6.12
N VAL A 57 -2.66 5.84 5.60
CA VAL A 57 -2.36 5.89 4.16
C VAL A 57 -3.34 4.99 3.39
N ALA A 58 -3.56 3.76 3.84
CA ALA A 58 -4.47 2.82 3.20
C ALA A 58 -5.94 3.25 3.24
N ALA A 59 -6.41 3.79 4.37
CA ALA A 59 -7.74 4.37 4.45
C ALA A 59 -7.89 5.59 3.51
N THR A 60 -6.84 6.41 3.40
CA THR A 60 -6.81 7.54 2.44
C THR A 60 -6.88 7.05 1.00
N ILE A 61 -6.11 6.01 0.65
CA ILE A 61 -6.15 5.36 -0.66
C ILE A 61 -7.57 4.83 -0.96
N ALA A 62 -8.19 4.12 0.00
CA ALA A 62 -9.53 3.57 -0.17
C ALA A 62 -10.59 4.66 -0.41
N GLU A 63 -10.49 5.79 0.30
CA GLU A 63 -11.35 6.96 0.07
C GLU A 63 -11.09 7.62 -1.29
N LEU A 64 -9.82 7.81 -1.67
CA LEU A 64 -9.45 8.42 -2.96
C LEU A 64 -9.93 7.60 -4.16
N ASN A 65 -9.87 6.27 -4.05
CA ASN A 65 -10.35 5.37 -5.10
C ASN A 65 -11.87 5.11 -5.02
N GLY A 66 -12.59 5.78 -4.12
CA GLY A 66 -14.04 5.65 -3.98
C GLY A 66 -14.53 4.28 -3.48
N ARG A 67 -13.63 3.46 -2.92
CA ARG A 67 -13.96 2.11 -2.41
C ARG A 67 -14.69 2.16 -1.08
N VAL A 68 -14.52 3.25 -0.34
CA VAL A 68 -15.22 3.54 0.92
C VAL A 68 -15.63 5.01 0.96
N SER A 69 -16.67 5.32 1.72
CA SER A 69 -17.07 6.70 1.99
C SER A 69 -16.23 7.31 3.12
N ALA A 70 -15.99 8.62 3.06
CA ALA A 70 -15.37 9.37 4.15
C ALA A 70 -16.43 9.83 5.17
N PRO A 71 -16.12 9.88 6.48
CA PRO A 71 -14.89 9.40 7.10
C PRO A 71 -14.88 7.87 7.25
N SER A 72 -13.75 7.24 6.90
CA SER A 72 -13.60 5.77 6.92
C SER A 72 -12.92 5.20 8.17
N LEU A 73 -12.42 6.05 9.07
CA LEU A 73 -11.72 5.64 10.30
C LEU A 73 -12.50 6.03 11.57
N PRO A 74 -12.46 5.20 12.63
CA PRO A 74 -13.07 5.53 13.92
C PRO A 74 -12.27 6.64 14.62
N GLN A 75 -12.97 7.58 15.25
CA GLN A 75 -12.35 8.63 16.03
C GLN A 75 -11.52 8.06 17.20
N PRO A 76 -10.38 8.67 17.56
CA PRO A 76 -9.86 9.96 17.08
C PRO A 76 -9.02 9.87 15.78
N LEU A 77 -8.94 8.71 15.13
CA LEU A 77 -8.17 8.55 13.90
C LEU A 77 -8.90 9.20 12.72
N ASN A 78 -8.12 9.84 11.85
CA ASN A 78 -8.61 10.45 10.62
C ASN A 78 -7.68 10.07 9.45
N THR A 79 -8.24 9.98 8.25
CA THR A 79 -7.44 9.85 7.02
C THR A 79 -6.55 11.06 6.83
N LEU A 80 -5.54 10.93 5.97
CA LEU A 80 -4.66 12.04 5.63
C LEU A 80 -5.47 13.12 4.91
N GLN A 81 -5.15 14.37 5.22
CA GLN A 81 -5.84 15.57 4.74
C GLN A 81 -4.84 16.54 4.12
N GLY A 82 -5.32 17.54 3.38
CA GLY A 82 -4.49 18.59 2.81
C GLY A 82 -3.38 18.05 1.90
N GLU A 83 -2.18 18.60 2.04
CA GLU A 83 -1.00 18.25 1.24
C GLU A 83 -0.66 16.74 1.33
N ALA A 84 -0.75 16.15 2.53
CA ALA A 84 -0.50 14.72 2.71
C ALA A 84 -1.46 13.86 1.87
N ARG A 85 -2.73 14.25 1.75
CA ARG A 85 -3.71 13.56 0.89
C ARG A 85 -3.35 13.69 -0.59
N GLN A 86 -2.88 14.88 -1.00
CA GLN A 86 -2.44 15.13 -2.38
C GLN A 86 -1.20 14.32 -2.74
N GLN A 87 -0.23 14.21 -1.83
CA GLN A 87 0.95 13.38 -2.00
C GLN A 87 0.58 11.90 -2.16
N VAL A 88 -0.36 11.40 -1.36
CA VAL A 88 -0.90 10.03 -1.52
C VAL A 88 -1.54 9.86 -2.90
N ALA A 89 -2.37 10.80 -3.34
CA ALA A 89 -3.00 10.74 -4.67
C ALA A 89 -1.95 10.72 -5.81
N ALA A 90 -0.91 11.53 -5.71
CA ALA A 90 0.17 11.56 -6.70
C ALA A 90 0.95 10.23 -6.77
N VAL A 91 1.22 9.59 -5.62
CA VAL A 91 1.87 8.28 -5.58
C VAL A 91 0.98 7.19 -6.13
N ILE A 92 -0.32 7.21 -5.83
CA ILE A 92 -1.30 6.26 -6.39
C ILE A 92 -1.28 6.34 -7.93
N GLU A 93 -1.37 7.56 -8.47
CA GLU A 93 -1.34 7.81 -9.91
C GLU A 93 -0.04 7.30 -10.55
N ALA A 94 1.12 7.65 -9.97
CA ALA A 94 2.42 7.24 -10.47
C ALA A 94 2.62 5.71 -10.49
N LEU A 95 1.95 4.99 -9.58
CA LEU A 95 1.99 3.54 -9.48
C LEU A 95 0.84 2.85 -10.23
N GLY A 96 -0.09 3.60 -10.82
CA GLY A 96 -1.27 3.06 -11.52
C GLY A 96 -2.25 2.30 -10.61
N LEU A 97 -2.37 2.73 -9.35
CA LEU A 97 -3.11 2.01 -8.31
C LEU A 97 -4.56 2.52 -8.13
N HIS A 98 -5.42 2.33 -9.13
CA HIS A 98 -6.83 2.77 -9.09
C HIS A 98 -7.77 1.68 -8.52
#